data_AF-Q9D3N2-F1
#
_entry.id   AF-Q9D3N2-F1
#
_cell.length_a   1.000
_cell.length_b   1.000
_cell.length_c   1.000
_cell.angle_alpha   90.00
_cell.angle_beta   90.00
_cell.angle_gamma   90.00
#
_symmetry.space_group_name_H-M   'P 1'
#
loop_
_entity.id
_entity.type
_entity.pdbx_description
1 polymer ?
#
loop_
_entity_poly.entity_id
_entity_poly.type
_entity_poly.pdbx_seq_one_letter_code
_entity_poly.pdbx_strand_id
1 'polypeptide(L)'
;MNRKKLQKLTDTLTKNCKHFDKFEVKCLITLFYNLVGDVAERPGVVTGLDRNVFRNILHVTFGMTDDMIMDRVFRGFDKDNDGCISVSEWIHGLSLFLRGTLDEKMKYCFEVFDLNGDGFISKEEMFHMLKNSLLKQPSEEDPDEGIKDLVEITLKKMDHDHDGKLSFVDYEKAVREENLLLEAFGPCLPDPKSQMEFEAQVFKDPNEFNDM
;
A
#
# COMPACT_ATOMS: atom_id res chain seq x y z
N MET A 1 -26.60 3.58 -0.45
CA MET A 1 -26.42 3.54 -1.95
C MET A 1 -27.44 2.63 -2.67
N ASN A 2 -28.09 3.13 -3.73
CA ASN A 2 -29.08 2.38 -4.54
C ASN A 2 -28.44 1.44 -5.59
N ARG A 3 -29.13 0.31 -5.90
CA ARG A 3 -28.70 -0.74 -6.85
C ARG A 3 -28.29 -0.26 -8.26
N LYS A 4 -29.01 0.69 -8.86
CA LYS A 4 -28.67 1.29 -10.17
C LYS A 4 -27.37 2.11 -10.11
N LYS A 5 -27.16 2.90 -9.05
CA LYS A 5 -25.92 3.67 -8.86
C LYS A 5 -24.73 2.73 -8.67
N LEU A 6 -24.89 1.70 -7.83
CA LEU A 6 -23.90 0.65 -7.64
C LEU A 6 -23.56 -0.03 -8.97
N GLN A 7 -24.55 -0.47 -9.74
CA GLN A 7 -24.31 -1.16 -11.01
C GLN A 7 -23.52 -0.32 -12.02
N LYS A 8 -23.90 0.96 -12.19
CA LYS A 8 -23.18 1.88 -13.10
C LYS A 8 -21.74 2.11 -12.64
N LEU A 9 -21.53 2.27 -11.33
CA LEU A 9 -20.20 2.46 -10.76
C LEU A 9 -19.34 1.20 -10.94
N THR A 10 -19.89 0.02 -10.66
CA THR A 10 -19.23 -1.27 -10.92
C THR A 10 -18.84 -1.39 -12.39
N ASP A 11 -19.76 -1.15 -13.33
CA ASP A 11 -19.47 -1.26 -14.77
C ASP A 11 -18.37 -0.30 -15.23
N THR A 12 -18.21 0.84 -14.55
CA THR A 12 -17.17 1.83 -14.85
C THR A 12 -15.83 1.39 -14.28
N LEU A 13 -15.79 1.02 -13.00
CA LEU A 13 -14.54 0.66 -12.31
C LEU A 13 -13.99 -0.69 -12.78
N THR A 14 -14.83 -1.66 -13.12
CA THR A 14 -14.38 -2.94 -13.69
C THR A 14 -13.63 -2.75 -15.01
N LYS A 15 -13.98 -1.76 -15.84
CA LYS A 15 -13.27 -1.51 -17.10
C LYS A 15 -11.86 -0.98 -16.91
N ASN A 16 -11.59 -0.33 -15.78
CA ASN A 16 -10.30 0.28 -15.46
C ASN A 16 -9.48 -0.57 -14.49
N CYS A 17 -10.08 -1.61 -13.90
CA CYS A 17 -9.41 -2.54 -13.00
C CYS A 17 -8.67 -3.63 -13.79
N LYS A 18 -7.44 -3.95 -13.35
CA LYS A 18 -6.60 -4.95 -14.04
C LYS A 18 -6.81 -6.37 -13.53
N HIS A 19 -6.95 -6.53 -12.21
CA HIS A 19 -6.81 -7.84 -11.55
C HIS A 19 -8.09 -8.38 -10.92
N PHE A 20 -9.19 -7.62 -10.99
CA PHE A 20 -10.47 -8.03 -10.43
C PHE A 20 -11.56 -8.12 -11.50
N ASP A 21 -12.40 -9.13 -11.35
CA ASP A 21 -13.59 -9.27 -12.18
C ASP A 21 -14.73 -8.34 -11.71
N LYS A 22 -15.87 -8.43 -12.40
CA LYS A 22 -17.04 -7.59 -12.11
C LYS A 22 -17.64 -7.86 -10.72
N PHE A 23 -17.64 -9.11 -10.29
CA PHE A 23 -18.19 -9.52 -8.99
C PHE A 23 -17.29 -9.00 -7.87
N GLU A 24 -15.98 -9.20 -7.97
CA GLU A 24 -14.99 -8.76 -7.01
C GLU A 24 -15.00 -7.23 -6.86
N VAL A 25 -15.02 -6.49 -7.97
CA VAL A 25 -15.15 -5.03 -7.95
C VAL A 25 -16.43 -4.60 -7.22
N LYS A 26 -17.54 -5.30 -7.41
CA LYS A 26 -18.79 -5.01 -6.70
C LYS A 26 -18.67 -5.28 -5.20
N CYS A 27 -18.00 -6.36 -4.78
CA CYS A 27 -17.72 -6.66 -3.37
C CYS A 27 -16.86 -5.56 -2.74
N LEU A 28 -15.78 -5.14 -3.40
CA LEU A 28 -14.90 -4.08 -2.93
C LEU A 28 -15.61 -2.71 -2.82
N ILE A 29 -16.46 -2.37 -3.80
CA ILE A 29 -17.28 -1.15 -3.72
C ILE A 29 -18.23 -1.21 -2.51
N THR A 30 -18.84 -2.37 -2.28
CA THR A 30 -19.75 -2.56 -1.14
C THR A 30 -19.00 -2.41 0.19
N LEU A 31 -17.83 -3.04 0.30
CA LEU A 31 -16.95 -2.90 1.46
C LEU A 31 -16.54 -1.45 1.68
N PHE A 32 -16.13 -0.74 0.62
CA PHE A 32 -15.75 0.67 0.69
C PHE A 32 -16.85 1.53 1.33
N TYR A 33 -18.08 1.43 0.84
CA TYR A 33 -19.18 2.24 1.38
C TYR A 33 -19.59 1.82 2.81
N ASN A 34 -19.41 0.54 3.18
CA ASN A 34 -19.60 0.10 4.56
C ASN A 34 -18.55 0.72 5.50
N LEU A 35 -17.30 0.84 5.04
CA LEU A 35 -16.19 1.44 5.80
C LEU A 35 -16.32 2.96 5.92
N VAL A 36 -16.78 3.65 4.86
CA VAL A 36 -17.06 5.10 4.89
C VAL A 36 -18.26 5.43 5.78
N GLY A 37 -19.26 4.53 5.85
CA GLY A 37 -20.48 4.71 6.62
C GLY A 37 -21.44 5.76 6.04
N ASP A 38 -22.40 6.21 6.86
CA ASP A 38 -23.52 7.08 6.44
C ASP A 38 -23.12 8.50 5.98
N VAL A 39 -21.84 8.87 6.10
CA VAL A 39 -21.33 10.17 5.62
C VAL A 39 -21.41 10.27 4.09
N ALA A 40 -21.46 9.14 3.38
CA ALA A 40 -21.43 9.06 1.91
C ALA A 40 -22.66 9.64 1.20
N GLU A 41 -23.74 9.99 1.91
CA GLU A 41 -25.00 10.44 1.28
C GLU A 41 -25.24 11.96 1.34
N ARG A 42 -24.30 12.75 1.89
CA ARG A 42 -24.43 14.22 1.92
C ARG A 42 -23.98 14.86 0.59
N PRO A 43 -24.83 15.67 -0.08
CA PRO A 43 -24.42 16.40 -1.28
C PRO A 43 -23.24 17.34 -0.98
N GLY A 44 -22.20 17.30 -1.81
CA GLY A 44 -21.04 18.20 -1.72
C GLY A 44 -19.90 17.75 -0.79
N VAL A 45 -20.04 16.59 -0.12
CA VAL A 45 -18.95 16.00 0.68
C VAL A 45 -18.19 14.99 -0.20
N VAL A 46 -16.86 15.12 -0.24
CA VAL A 46 -15.99 14.10 -0.86
C VAL A 46 -16.18 12.80 -0.11
N THR A 47 -16.68 11.77 -0.80
CA THR A 47 -16.89 10.45 -0.20
C THR A 47 -15.62 9.64 -0.33
N GLY A 48 -14.85 9.54 0.75
CA GLY A 48 -13.56 8.84 0.78
C GLY A 48 -13.26 8.25 2.15
N LEU A 49 -12.32 7.31 2.20
CA LEU A 49 -11.74 6.86 3.46
C LEU A 49 -10.71 7.90 3.91
N ASP A 50 -10.94 8.50 5.08
CA ASP A 50 -9.93 9.37 5.67
C ASP A 50 -8.71 8.56 6.15
N ARG A 51 -7.63 9.28 6.48
CA ARG A 51 -6.36 8.71 6.94
C ARG A 51 -6.50 7.79 8.15
N ASN A 52 -7.39 8.11 9.10
CA ASN A 52 -7.55 7.31 10.32
C ASN A 52 -8.29 6.00 10.03
N VAL A 53 -9.36 6.06 9.25
CA VAL A 53 -10.12 4.86 8.85
C VAL A 53 -9.22 3.93 8.04
N PHE A 54 -8.48 4.48 7.06
CA PHE A 54 -7.58 3.67 6.26
C PHE A 54 -6.42 3.08 7.06
N ARG A 55 -5.77 3.85 7.94
CA ARG A 55 -4.74 3.33 8.85
C ARG A 55 -5.28 2.17 9.69
N ASN A 56 -6.50 2.27 10.20
CA ASN A 56 -7.11 1.19 10.98
C ASN A 56 -7.30 -0.08 10.12
N ILE A 57 -7.63 0.05 8.84
CA ILE A 57 -7.70 -1.09 7.90
C ILE A 57 -6.31 -1.70 7.71
N LEU A 58 -5.28 -0.88 7.44
CA LEU A 58 -3.90 -1.36 7.30
C LEU A 58 -3.45 -2.15 8.54
N HIS A 59 -3.77 -1.65 9.73
CA HIS A 59 -3.39 -2.28 10.98
C HIS A 59 -4.17 -3.57 11.26
N VAL A 60 -5.50 -3.49 11.28
CA VAL A 60 -6.36 -4.61 11.71
C VAL A 60 -6.46 -5.71 10.66
N THR A 61 -6.46 -5.33 9.38
CA THR A 61 -6.70 -6.27 8.26
C THR A 61 -5.40 -6.75 7.63
N PHE A 62 -4.41 -5.87 7.47
CA PHE A 62 -3.14 -6.21 6.81
C PHE A 62 -1.95 -6.30 7.77
N GLY A 63 -2.18 -6.19 9.08
CA GLY A 63 -1.15 -6.41 10.10
C GLY A 63 -0.03 -5.36 10.13
N MET A 64 -0.20 -4.22 9.47
CA MET A 64 0.81 -3.16 9.45
C MET A 64 0.90 -2.46 10.80
N THR A 65 2.11 -2.23 11.30
CA THR A 65 2.34 -1.65 12.63
C THR A 65 3.19 -0.39 12.63
N ASP A 66 3.98 -0.16 11.58
CA ASP A 66 4.82 1.03 11.48
C ASP A 66 4.00 2.23 10.98
N ASP A 67 3.89 3.26 11.81
CA ASP A 67 3.11 4.47 11.52
C ASP A 67 3.62 5.23 10.30
N MET A 68 4.94 5.26 10.08
CA MET A 68 5.54 5.94 8.94
C MET A 68 5.19 5.19 7.66
N ILE A 69 5.36 3.87 7.64
CA ILE A 69 4.97 3.02 6.51
C ILE A 69 3.48 3.16 6.21
N MET A 70 2.60 3.12 7.22
CA MET A 70 1.16 3.30 7.01
C MET A 70 0.81 4.68 6.45
N ASP A 71 1.49 5.75 6.87
CA ASP A 71 1.31 7.10 6.30
C ASP A 71 1.71 7.14 4.82
N ARG A 72 2.80 6.46 4.46
CA ARG A 72 3.30 6.39 3.08
C ARG A 72 2.43 5.51 2.20
N VAL A 73 1.94 4.38 2.71
CA VAL A 73 0.96 3.53 2.04
C VAL A 73 -0.34 4.30 1.75
N PHE A 74 -0.81 5.12 2.70
CA PHE A 74 -1.96 6.01 2.45
C PHE A 74 -1.69 6.95 1.26
N ARG A 75 -0.54 7.62 1.23
CA ARG A 75 -0.16 8.50 0.11
C ARG A 75 -0.02 7.74 -1.22
N GLY A 76 0.44 6.50 -1.16
CA GLY A 76 0.49 5.62 -2.33
C GLY A 76 -0.90 5.28 -2.90
N PHE A 77 -1.94 5.25 -2.06
CA PHE A 77 -3.33 5.05 -2.48
C PHE A 77 -4.00 6.34 -2.95
N ASP A 78 -3.80 7.44 -2.24
CA ASP A 78 -4.34 8.78 -2.53
C ASP A 78 -3.56 9.44 -3.70
N LYS A 79 -3.98 9.12 -4.94
CA LYS A 79 -3.28 9.50 -6.17
C LYS A 79 -3.54 10.94 -6.59
N ASP A 80 -4.68 11.50 -6.24
CA ASP A 80 -4.98 12.91 -6.49
C ASP A 80 -4.59 13.84 -5.32
N ASN A 81 -4.11 13.27 -4.20
CA ASN A 81 -3.61 13.97 -3.03
C ASN A 81 -4.66 14.90 -2.41
N ASP A 82 -5.93 14.46 -2.41
CA ASP A 82 -7.04 15.18 -1.80
C ASP A 82 -7.17 14.91 -0.28
N GLY A 83 -6.35 13.98 0.24
CA GLY A 83 -6.32 13.62 1.66
C GLY A 83 -7.32 12.53 2.04
N CYS A 84 -8.02 11.95 1.08
CA CYS A 84 -8.94 10.83 1.25
C CYS A 84 -8.69 9.76 0.16
N ILE A 85 -9.05 8.51 0.44
CA ILE A 85 -9.02 7.46 -0.59
C ILE A 85 -10.41 7.35 -1.19
N SER A 86 -10.55 7.72 -2.45
CA SER A 86 -11.77 7.55 -3.23
C SER A 86 -12.08 6.08 -3.51
N VAL A 87 -13.31 5.78 -3.94
CA VAL A 87 -13.67 4.41 -4.35
C VAL A 87 -12.82 3.93 -5.54
N SER A 88 -12.38 4.83 -6.42
CA SER A 88 -11.51 4.46 -7.54
C SER A 88 -10.14 4.05 -7.02
N GLU A 89 -9.52 4.87 -6.18
CA GLU A 89 -8.21 4.60 -5.60
C GLU A 89 -8.20 3.36 -4.72
N TRP A 90 -9.27 3.14 -3.96
CA TRP A 90 -9.48 1.92 -3.20
C TRP A 90 -9.41 0.67 -4.08
N ILE A 91 -10.11 0.66 -5.22
CA ILE A 91 -10.09 -0.48 -6.15
C ILE A 91 -8.72 -0.68 -6.79
N HIS A 92 -8.08 0.40 -7.25
CA HIS A 92 -6.78 0.31 -7.90
C HIS A 92 -5.67 -0.11 -6.91
N GLY A 93 -5.68 0.47 -5.71
CA GLY A 93 -4.72 0.14 -4.65
C GLY A 93 -4.88 -1.29 -4.17
N LEU A 94 -6.12 -1.77 -3.93
CA LEU A 94 -6.35 -3.18 -3.60
C LEU A 94 -5.99 -4.13 -4.73
N SER A 95 -6.17 -3.71 -5.99
CA SER A 95 -5.77 -4.51 -7.16
C SER A 95 -4.27 -4.81 -7.12
N LEU A 96 -3.47 -3.82 -6.73
CA LEU A 96 -2.03 -3.98 -6.52
C LEU A 96 -1.71 -4.77 -5.25
N PHE A 97 -2.34 -4.43 -4.13
CA PHE A 97 -2.07 -5.04 -2.82
C PHE A 97 -2.33 -6.54 -2.78
N LEU A 98 -3.42 -6.99 -3.42
CA LEU A 98 -3.85 -8.37 -3.36
C LEU A 98 -3.30 -9.20 -4.53
N ARG A 99 -3.20 -8.60 -5.73
CA ARG A 99 -2.90 -9.34 -6.98
C ARG A 99 -1.91 -8.65 -7.91
N GLY A 100 -1.21 -7.62 -7.43
CA GLY A 100 -0.21 -6.90 -8.22
C GLY A 100 0.95 -7.78 -8.65
N THR A 101 1.37 -7.61 -9.90
CA THR A 101 2.60 -8.23 -10.42
C THR A 101 3.84 -7.65 -9.73
N LEU A 102 4.98 -8.35 -9.83
CA LEU A 102 6.24 -7.83 -9.28
C LEU A 102 6.58 -6.43 -9.82
N ASP A 103 6.36 -6.19 -11.12
CA ASP A 103 6.63 -4.89 -11.75
C ASP A 103 5.74 -3.77 -11.21
N GLU A 104 4.48 -4.08 -10.90
CA GLU A 104 3.56 -3.12 -10.28
C GLU A 104 3.95 -2.86 -8.82
N LYS A 105 4.29 -3.91 -8.08
CA LYS A 105 4.75 -3.81 -6.69
C LYS A 105 6.03 -2.99 -6.58
N MET A 106 7.03 -3.22 -7.45
CA MET A 106 8.26 -2.43 -7.46
C MET A 106 8.00 -0.93 -7.66
N LYS A 107 7.17 -0.56 -8.63
CA LYS A 107 6.82 0.85 -8.87
C LYS A 107 6.14 1.48 -7.67
N TYR A 108 5.20 0.76 -7.06
CA TYR A 108 4.47 1.23 -5.90
C TYR A 108 5.36 1.36 -4.65
N CYS A 109 6.15 0.34 -4.33
CA CYS A 109 7.08 0.38 -3.20
C CYS A 109 8.07 1.54 -3.35
N PHE A 110 8.62 1.75 -4.56
CA PHE A 110 9.50 2.87 -4.82
C PHE A 110 8.83 4.22 -4.54
N GLU A 111 7.58 4.43 -5.00
CA GLU A 111 6.79 5.64 -4.72
C GLU A 111 6.47 5.82 -3.23
N VAL A 112 6.29 4.72 -2.49
CA VAL A 112 6.11 4.75 -1.04
C VAL A 112 7.40 5.23 -0.34
N PHE A 113 8.56 4.79 -0.81
CA PHE A 113 9.87 5.06 -0.21
C PHE A 113 10.49 6.41 -0.61
N ASP A 114 10.23 6.89 -1.83
CA ASP A 114 10.57 8.24 -2.28
C ASP A 114 9.68 9.27 -1.56
N LEU A 115 10.20 9.85 -0.47
CA LEU A 115 9.38 10.63 0.45
C LEU A 115 8.98 11.99 -0.12
N ASN A 116 9.87 12.57 -0.92
CA ASN A 116 9.73 13.90 -1.51
C ASN A 116 9.19 13.88 -2.95
N GLY A 117 9.17 12.72 -3.63
CA GLY A 117 8.69 12.55 -4.99
C GLY A 117 9.67 12.99 -6.08
N ASP A 118 10.98 13.06 -5.79
CA ASP A 118 12.01 13.51 -6.73
C ASP A 118 12.52 12.43 -7.68
N GLY A 119 12.01 11.20 -7.54
CA GLY A 119 12.38 10.04 -8.34
C GLY A 119 13.60 9.29 -7.82
N PHE A 120 14.09 9.62 -6.62
CA PHE A 120 15.18 8.94 -5.95
C PHE A 120 14.81 8.58 -4.51
N ILE A 121 15.51 7.61 -3.94
CA ILE A 121 15.50 7.33 -2.51
C ILE A 121 16.87 7.75 -1.97
N SER A 122 16.90 8.86 -1.24
CA SER A 122 18.10 9.41 -0.61
C SER A 122 18.48 8.69 0.69
N LYS A 123 19.72 8.88 1.15
CA LYS A 123 20.17 8.37 2.47
C LYS A 123 19.27 8.83 3.61
N GLU A 124 18.85 10.09 3.59
CA GLU A 124 17.98 10.68 4.60
C GLU A 124 16.61 9.98 4.61
N GLU A 125 16.06 9.68 3.44
CA GLU A 125 14.77 8.99 3.32
C GLU A 125 14.87 7.54 3.78
N MET A 126 15.94 6.82 3.40
CA MET A 126 16.21 5.47 3.92
C MET A 126 16.31 5.47 5.44
N PHE A 127 17.06 6.43 6.00
CA PHE A 127 17.23 6.57 7.44
C PHE A 127 15.89 6.81 8.13
N HIS A 128 15.04 7.68 7.57
CA HIS A 128 13.72 7.93 8.12
C HIS A 128 12.84 6.68 8.09
N MET A 129 12.79 5.96 6.96
CA MET A 129 12.01 4.73 6.81
C MET A 129 12.48 3.62 7.75
N LEU A 130 13.80 3.49 7.96
CA LEU A 130 14.40 2.45 8.78
C LEU A 130 14.48 2.81 10.27
N LYS A 131 14.14 4.05 10.67
CA LYS A 131 14.41 4.58 12.02
C LYS A 131 13.89 3.70 13.18
N ASN A 132 12.78 3.00 12.98
CA ASN A 132 12.15 2.14 13.99
C ASN A 132 12.38 0.63 13.76
N SER A 133 13.22 0.27 12.78
CA SER A 133 13.48 -1.13 12.40
C SER A 133 14.38 -1.88 13.39
N LEU A 134 15.24 -1.17 14.13
CA LEU A 134 16.13 -1.74 15.14
C LEU A 134 15.65 -1.41 16.56
N LEU A 135 15.81 -2.38 17.46
CA LEU A 135 15.60 -2.16 18.88
C LEU A 135 16.74 -1.30 19.45
N LYS A 136 16.41 -0.10 19.90
CA LYS A 136 17.36 0.79 20.57
C LYS A 136 17.77 0.19 21.91
N GLN A 137 19.07 -0.07 22.10
CA GLN A 137 19.55 -0.54 23.40
C GLN A 137 19.86 0.67 24.30
N PRO A 138 19.44 0.68 25.57
CA PRO A 138 19.69 1.81 26.48
C PRO A 138 21.17 2.13 26.70
N SER A 139 22.07 1.20 26.40
CA SER A 139 23.51 1.32 26.58
C SER A 139 24.27 1.92 25.38
N GLU A 140 23.61 2.14 24.24
CA GLU A 140 24.26 2.66 23.03
C GLU A 140 24.53 4.17 23.15
N GLU A 141 25.77 4.59 22.87
CA GLU A 141 26.17 6.00 22.87
C GLU A 141 25.50 6.79 21.74
N ASP A 142 25.31 6.15 20.58
CA ASP A 142 24.49 6.65 19.48
C ASP A 142 23.42 5.59 19.10
N PRO A 143 22.15 5.78 19.48
CA PRO A 143 21.08 4.83 19.20
C PRO A 143 20.69 4.75 17.73
N ASP A 144 21.22 5.63 16.88
CA ASP A 144 20.94 5.68 15.46
C ASP A 144 22.10 5.11 14.61
N GLU A 145 23.23 4.73 15.21
CA GLU A 145 24.40 4.20 14.49
C GLU A 145 24.07 2.92 13.73
N GLY A 146 23.32 1.99 14.34
CA GLY A 146 22.86 0.78 13.65
C GLY A 146 21.96 1.07 12.44
N ILE A 147 21.20 2.17 12.46
CA ILE A 147 20.39 2.58 11.31
C ILE A 147 21.28 3.14 10.20
N LYS A 148 22.29 3.94 10.54
CA LYS A 148 23.27 4.44 9.55
C LYS A 148 24.00 3.28 8.88
N ASP A 149 24.42 2.28 9.65
CA ASP A 149 25.04 1.07 9.11
C ASP A 149 24.10 0.32 8.15
N LEU A 150 22.81 0.19 8.49
CA LEU A 150 21.81 -0.40 7.60
C LEU A 150 21.64 0.41 6.29
N VAL A 151 21.65 1.74 6.37
CA VAL A 151 21.58 2.61 5.19
C VAL A 151 22.80 2.40 4.28
N GLU A 152 24.01 2.37 4.84
CA GLU A 152 25.24 2.13 4.05
C GLU A 152 25.27 0.71 3.45
N ILE A 153 24.81 -0.31 4.19
CA ILE A 153 24.67 -1.68 3.66
C ILE A 153 23.67 -1.71 2.50
N THR A 154 22.55 -1.01 2.63
CA THR A 154 21.50 -0.98 1.62
C THR A 154 22.00 -0.32 0.33
N LEU A 155 22.67 0.84 0.44
CA LEU A 155 23.29 1.49 -0.72
C LEU A 155 24.35 0.59 -1.36
N LYS A 156 25.26 0.02 -0.58
CA LYS A 156 26.27 -0.89 -1.14
C LYS A 156 25.66 -2.05 -1.93
N LYS A 157 24.45 -2.48 -1.57
CA LYS A 157 23.74 -3.59 -2.20
C LYS A 157 22.89 -3.16 -3.40
N MET A 158 22.25 -1.99 -3.33
CA MET A 158 21.22 -1.57 -4.27
C MET A 158 21.65 -0.45 -5.22
N ASP A 159 22.57 0.42 -4.81
CA ASP A 159 23.08 1.56 -5.60
C ASP A 159 24.13 1.05 -6.60
N HIS A 160 23.70 0.84 -7.85
CA HIS A 160 24.54 0.24 -8.88
C HIS A 160 25.39 1.25 -9.64
N ASP A 161 24.97 2.52 -9.72
CA ASP A 161 25.74 3.58 -10.35
C ASP A 161 26.66 4.34 -9.37
N HIS A 162 26.50 4.07 -8.07
CA HIS A 162 27.31 4.58 -6.97
C HIS A 162 27.23 6.11 -6.80
N ASP A 163 26.06 6.69 -7.08
CA ASP A 163 25.81 8.12 -6.90
C ASP A 163 25.38 8.51 -5.47
N GLY A 164 25.20 7.52 -4.59
CA GLY A 164 24.88 7.69 -3.17
C GLY A 164 23.38 7.76 -2.85
N LYS A 165 22.51 7.48 -3.82
CA LYS A 165 21.05 7.38 -3.70
C LYS A 165 20.55 6.24 -4.59
N LEU A 166 19.25 5.93 -4.55
CA LEU A 166 18.69 4.91 -5.43
C LEU A 166 17.77 5.55 -6.45
N SER A 167 18.08 5.40 -7.74
CA SER A 167 17.10 5.60 -8.80
C SER A 167 16.15 4.40 -8.88
N PHE A 168 15.04 4.55 -9.62
CA PHE A 168 14.17 3.40 -9.90
C PHE A 168 14.90 2.28 -10.64
N VAL A 169 15.90 2.61 -11.48
CA VAL A 169 16.68 1.60 -12.23
C VAL A 169 17.56 0.78 -11.29
N ASP A 170 18.20 1.43 -10.32
CA ASP A 170 19.01 0.77 -9.29
C ASP A 170 18.13 -0.17 -8.45
N TYR A 171 17.02 0.37 -7.95
CA TYR A 171 16.04 -0.36 -7.18
C TYR A 171 15.47 -1.56 -7.94
N GLU A 172 14.99 -1.36 -9.17
CA GLU A 172 14.43 -2.43 -10.01
C GLU A 172 15.45 -3.55 -10.23
N LYS A 173 16.69 -3.19 -10.57
CA LYS A 173 17.75 -4.19 -10.80
C LYS A 173 18.05 -4.98 -9.53
N ALA A 174 18.21 -4.30 -8.39
CA ALA A 174 18.49 -4.95 -7.12
C ALA A 174 17.36 -5.90 -6.69
N VAL A 175 16.09 -5.49 -6.82
CA VAL A 175 14.95 -6.33 -6.49
C VAL A 175 14.83 -7.54 -7.42
N ARG A 176 15.14 -7.40 -8.72
CA ARG A 176 15.13 -8.53 -9.66
C ARG A 176 16.25 -9.54 -9.38
N GLU A 177 17.40 -9.08 -8.90
CA GLU A 177 18.49 -9.95 -8.46
C GLU A 177 18.15 -10.63 -7.12
N GLU A 178 17.48 -9.91 -6.22
CA GLU A 178 17.09 -10.41 -4.90
C GLU A 178 15.71 -9.86 -4.48
N ASN A 179 14.65 -10.66 -4.73
CA ASN A 179 13.26 -10.28 -4.49
C ASN A 179 12.97 -9.83 -3.04
N LEU A 180 13.77 -10.26 -2.06
CA LEU A 180 13.64 -9.84 -0.65
C LEU A 180 13.87 -8.34 -0.45
N LEU A 181 14.55 -7.67 -1.38
CA LEU A 181 14.81 -6.23 -1.33
C LEU A 181 13.61 -5.38 -1.73
N LEU A 182 12.50 -5.98 -2.20
CA LEU A 182 11.29 -5.26 -2.58
C LEU A 182 10.81 -4.34 -1.45
N GLU A 183 10.83 -4.83 -0.22
CA GLU A 183 10.40 -4.11 0.99
C GLU A 183 11.61 -3.79 1.91
N ALA A 184 12.78 -3.53 1.32
CA ALA A 184 14.04 -3.31 2.06
C ALA A 184 13.95 -2.19 3.11
N PHE A 185 13.09 -1.19 2.89
CA PHE A 185 12.91 -0.05 3.80
C PHE A 185 11.68 -0.18 4.72
N GLY A 186 10.99 -1.32 4.68
CA GLY A 186 9.87 -1.63 5.57
C GLY A 186 8.68 -2.27 4.86
N PRO A 187 7.83 -3.00 5.61
CA PRO A 187 6.74 -3.81 5.07
C PRO A 187 5.53 -2.94 4.65
N CYS A 188 5.54 -2.47 3.40
CA CYS A 188 4.51 -1.59 2.83
C CYS A 188 3.49 -2.32 1.95
N LEU A 189 3.61 -3.64 1.82
CA LEU A 189 2.65 -4.53 1.16
C LEU A 189 2.08 -5.54 2.17
N PRO A 190 0.85 -6.04 1.95
CA PRO A 190 0.30 -7.10 2.78
C PRO A 190 1.03 -8.43 2.58
N ASP A 191 1.23 -9.19 3.65
CA ASP A 191 1.77 -10.54 3.56
C ASP A 191 0.74 -11.51 2.92
N PRO A 192 1.19 -12.66 2.36
CA PRO A 192 0.31 -13.59 1.67
C PRO A 192 -0.86 -14.12 2.51
N LYS A 193 -0.69 -14.26 3.84
CA LYS A 193 -1.75 -14.75 4.72
C LYS A 193 -2.84 -13.69 4.86
N SER A 194 -2.47 -12.43 5.13
CA SER A 194 -3.44 -11.33 5.21
C SER A 194 -4.15 -11.09 3.87
N GLN A 195 -3.46 -11.26 2.73
CA GLN A 195 -4.10 -11.22 1.40
C GLN A 195 -5.19 -12.31 1.27
N MET A 196 -4.85 -13.57 1.58
CA MET A 196 -5.79 -14.69 1.51
C MET A 196 -6.98 -14.52 2.45
N GLU A 197 -6.75 -14.09 3.70
CA GLU A 197 -7.82 -13.86 4.67
C GLU A 197 -8.77 -12.73 4.22
N PHE A 198 -8.23 -11.65 3.67
CA PHE A 198 -9.03 -10.57 3.10
C PHE A 198 -9.89 -11.07 1.93
N GLU A 199 -9.29 -11.74 0.96
CA GLU A 199 -10.02 -12.24 -0.22
C GLU A 199 -11.11 -13.25 0.20
N ALA A 200 -10.79 -14.18 1.10
CA ALA A 200 -11.74 -15.15 1.61
C ALA A 200 -12.89 -14.50 2.39
N GLN A 201 -12.67 -13.36 3.06
CA GLN A 201 -13.72 -12.63 3.76
C GLN A 201 -14.61 -11.81 2.82
N VAL A 202 -14.02 -11.18 1.81
CA VAL A 202 -14.67 -10.15 0.99
C VAL A 202 -15.27 -10.71 -0.30
N PHE A 203 -14.64 -11.70 -0.92
CA PHE A 203 -15.07 -12.29 -2.20
C PHE A 203 -15.95 -13.53 -2.04
N LYS A 204 -16.66 -13.66 -0.91
CA LYS A 204 -17.65 -14.74 -0.71
C LYS A 204 -18.82 -14.56 -1.68
N ASP A 205 -19.09 -15.56 -2.52
CA ASP A 205 -20.32 -15.58 -3.32
C ASP A 205 -21.52 -15.75 -2.36
N PRO A 206 -22.53 -14.87 -2.41
CA PRO A 206 -23.76 -15.07 -1.65
C PRO A 206 -24.44 -16.43 -1.88
N ASN A 207 -24.15 -17.10 -3.01
CA ASN A 207 -24.73 -18.39 -3.36
C ASN A 207 -23.96 -19.61 -2.84
N GLU A 208 -22.76 -19.46 -2.25
CA GLU A 208 -21.96 -20.60 -1.75
C GLU A 208 -22.65 -21.41 -0.63
N PHE A 209 -23.70 -20.87 0.00
CA PHE A 209 -24.48 -21.58 1.03
C PHE A 209 -25.85 -22.10 0.56
N ASN A 210 -26.23 -21.93 -0.71
CA ASN A 210 -27.48 -22.50 -1.22
C ASN A 210 -27.34 -23.93 -1.77
N ASP A 211 -26.15 -24.53 -1.74
CA ASP A 211 -25.89 -25.89 -2.21
C ASP A 211 -25.53 -26.88 -1.06
N MET A 212 -26.02 -26.63 0.17
CA MET A 212 -26.04 -27.61 1.27
C MET A 212 -27.46 -27.78 1.83
#